data_AF-A0A535TJ28-F1
#
_entry.id   AF-A0A535TJ28-F1
#
_cell.length_a   1.000
_cell.length_b   1.000
_cell.length_c   1.000
_cell.angle_alpha   90.00
_cell.angle_beta   90.00
_cell.angle_gamma   90.00
#
_symmetry.space_group_name_H-M   'P 1'
#
loop_
_entity.id
_entity.type
_entity.pdbx_description
1 polymer ?
#
loop_
_entity_poly.entity_id
_entity_poly.type
_entity_poly.pdbx_seq_one_letter_code
_entity_poly.pdbx_strand_id
1 'polypeptide(L)'
;VNNTGSTVTVNAVKVHVDTCTYAGWPSATLAPGAELIVTELPGGSKVGCPGTVHMDTSDVGPGGQDYSLNCSPDGILPTVEITINGQTTPYTDSGQVLNTGGFDGACVGNESTQWTAIGHAPCNGSLFSLAPAAQTHGVGTTATINATFTNSCGQPLSNVAVHFAATSGPNAGRAGTSATNANGVATFSYTSQVVGTDTFHASITNTVGTITSNPVTVTWVAFAPGGGAFVISDLKDVSGGSVYWWGAQWWKNDRFNSGLAPASFKGLELSNASPWCGQTWTTQPGNSPHPPKTVPSMMAVIVSSHITKRGPVISGDIVHIVMVRTNPGYGPNPGHPGTGTIVGQIC
;
A
#
# COMPACT_ATOMS: atom_id res chain seq x y z
N VAL A 1 -16.10 20.66 -12.72
CA VAL A 1 -17.30 19.88 -12.34
C VAL A 1 -18.50 20.80 -12.27
N ASN A 2 -19.64 20.42 -12.84
CA ASN A 2 -20.91 21.12 -12.62
C ASN A 2 -21.45 20.73 -11.23
N ASN A 3 -21.14 21.55 -10.22
CA ASN A 3 -21.62 21.37 -8.85
C ASN A 3 -23.02 21.96 -8.61
N THR A 4 -23.69 22.46 -9.66
CA THR A 4 -25.04 23.01 -9.54
C THR A 4 -26.09 21.89 -9.64
N GLY A 5 -27.31 22.17 -9.17
CA GLY A 5 -28.44 21.24 -9.27
C GLY A 5 -29.08 21.14 -10.65
N SER A 6 -28.59 21.88 -11.66
CA SER A 6 -29.17 21.90 -13.00
C SER A 6 -28.10 21.81 -14.09
N THR A 7 -28.52 21.48 -15.30
CA THR A 7 -27.63 21.52 -16.46
C THR A 7 -27.15 22.94 -16.72
N VAL A 8 -25.87 23.09 -17.05
CA VAL A 8 -25.26 24.37 -17.45
C VAL A 8 -24.63 24.25 -18.83
N THR A 9 -24.54 25.36 -19.55
CA THR A 9 -23.81 25.45 -20.82
C THR A 9 -22.55 26.26 -20.61
N VAL A 10 -21.39 25.66 -20.81
CA VAL A 10 -20.11 26.37 -20.93
C VAL A 10 -20.04 26.91 -22.36
N ASN A 11 -20.21 28.21 -22.52
CA ASN A 11 -20.25 28.89 -23.81
C ASN A 11 -18.86 29.11 -24.40
N ALA A 12 -17.90 29.47 -23.55
CA ALA A 12 -16.54 29.77 -23.96
C ALA A 12 -15.57 29.58 -22.79
N VAL A 13 -14.32 29.24 -23.13
CA VAL A 13 -13.17 29.26 -22.25
C VAL A 13 -12.10 30.09 -22.95
N LYS A 14 -11.43 30.97 -22.22
CA LYS A 14 -10.23 31.66 -22.69
C LYS A 14 -9.15 31.61 -21.63
N VAL A 15 -7.91 31.47 -22.06
CA VAL A 15 -6.74 31.57 -21.19
C VAL A 15 -5.90 32.74 -21.66
N HIS A 16 -5.60 33.64 -20.74
CA HIS A 16 -4.82 34.84 -20.97
C HIS A 16 -3.48 34.71 -20.26
N VAL A 17 -2.39 34.99 -20.96
CA VAL A 17 -1.03 35.06 -20.41
C VAL A 17 -0.37 36.28 -21.00
N ASP A 18 -0.20 37.34 -20.19
CA ASP A 18 0.28 38.63 -20.69
C ASP A 18 -0.54 39.13 -21.92
N THR A 19 0.07 39.41 -23.07
CA THR A 19 -0.65 39.78 -24.30
C THR A 19 -1.28 38.60 -25.04
N CYS A 20 -0.91 37.36 -24.72
CA CYS A 20 -1.43 36.15 -25.33
C CYS A 20 -2.85 35.84 -24.87
N THR A 21 -3.71 35.46 -25.81
CA THR A 21 -5.02 34.87 -25.54
C THR A 21 -5.22 33.60 -26.34
N TYR A 22 -5.46 32.49 -25.63
CA TYR A 22 -5.83 31.20 -26.18
C TYR A 22 -7.35 31.01 -26.03
N ALA A 23 -8.05 30.73 -27.13
CA ALA A 23 -9.49 30.54 -27.15
C ALA A 23 -9.91 29.58 -28.27
N GLY A 24 -11.22 29.30 -28.37
CA GLY A 24 -11.80 28.55 -29.48
C GLY A 24 -12.26 27.14 -29.15
N TRP A 25 -12.27 26.76 -27.86
CA TRP A 25 -12.89 25.49 -27.44
C TRP A 25 -14.39 25.52 -27.75
N PRO A 26 -14.97 24.41 -28.24
CA PRO A 26 -16.38 24.33 -28.54
C PRO A 26 -17.23 24.48 -27.27
N SER A 27 -18.43 25.03 -27.42
CA SER A 27 -19.39 25.08 -26.31
C SER A 27 -19.81 23.67 -25.88
N ALA A 28 -19.99 23.46 -24.58
CA ALA A 28 -20.33 22.17 -24.00
C ALA A 28 -21.48 22.32 -22.98
N THR A 29 -22.39 21.35 -22.98
CA THR A 29 -23.47 21.26 -22.00
C THR A 29 -23.11 20.22 -20.94
N LEU A 30 -23.20 20.59 -19.66
CA LEU A 30 -22.82 19.76 -18.52
C LEU A 30 -24.03 19.51 -17.62
N ALA A 31 -24.46 18.25 -17.52
CA ALA A 31 -25.42 17.83 -16.51
C ALA A 31 -24.85 17.99 -15.09
N PRO A 32 -25.70 18.01 -14.03
CA PRO A 32 -25.22 17.98 -12.64
C PRO A 32 -24.22 16.84 -12.40
N GLY A 33 -23.07 17.15 -11.79
CA GLY A 33 -21.98 16.21 -11.54
C GLY A 33 -21.06 15.91 -12.73
N ALA A 34 -21.39 16.36 -13.95
CA ALA A 34 -20.51 16.17 -15.11
C ALA A 34 -19.28 17.08 -15.05
N GLU A 35 -18.21 16.66 -15.72
CA GLU A 35 -16.93 17.38 -15.78
C GLU A 35 -16.59 17.77 -17.21
N LEU A 36 -15.95 18.92 -17.39
CA LEU A 36 -15.38 19.35 -18.66
C LEU A 36 -13.86 19.37 -18.50
N ILE A 37 -13.17 18.66 -19.39
CA ILE A 37 -11.72 18.70 -19.51
C ILE A 37 -11.39 19.48 -20.78
N VAL A 38 -10.55 20.49 -20.62
CA VAL A 38 -10.09 21.38 -21.70
C VAL A 38 -8.63 21.01 -21.97
N THR A 39 -8.32 20.57 -23.20
CA THR A 39 -6.96 20.23 -23.63
C THR A 39 -6.50 21.20 -24.71
N GLU A 40 -5.20 21.17 -25.04
CA GLU A 40 -4.66 21.99 -26.13
C GLU A 40 -5.44 21.78 -27.45
N LEU A 41 -5.72 22.88 -28.15
CA LEU A 41 -6.40 22.86 -29.44
C LEU A 41 -5.41 22.85 -30.60
N PRO A 42 -5.59 21.96 -31.60
CA PRO A 42 -4.86 22.04 -32.86
C PRO A 42 -5.15 23.33 -33.66
N GLY A 43 -6.28 24.01 -33.43
CA GLY A 43 -6.80 25.08 -34.29
C GLY A 43 -7.60 26.19 -33.59
N GLY A 44 -7.23 26.56 -32.36
CA GLY A 44 -7.86 27.67 -31.62
C GLY A 44 -7.42 29.06 -32.10
N SER A 45 -8.20 30.10 -31.75
CA SER A 45 -7.79 31.49 -31.94
C SER A 45 -6.66 31.83 -30.97
N LYS A 46 -5.50 32.19 -31.51
CA LYS A 46 -4.33 32.67 -30.80
C LYS A 46 -4.14 34.14 -31.15
N VAL A 47 -4.29 35.02 -30.18
CA VAL A 47 -4.18 36.48 -30.40
C VAL A 47 -3.12 37.03 -29.46
N GLY A 48 -2.23 37.88 -29.99
CA GLY A 48 -1.21 38.55 -29.18
C GLY A 48 -0.03 37.66 -28.74
N CYS A 49 0.14 36.48 -29.37
CA CYS A 49 1.30 35.60 -29.20
C CYS A 49 2.27 35.73 -30.39
N PRO A 50 3.27 36.61 -30.34
CA PRO A 50 4.31 36.69 -31.37
C PRO A 50 5.26 35.49 -31.40
N GLY A 51 5.29 34.65 -30.35
CA GLY A 51 6.18 33.50 -30.17
C GLY A 51 5.54 32.11 -30.41
N THR A 52 5.47 31.29 -29.35
CA THR A 52 5.18 29.84 -29.40
C THR A 52 3.86 29.48 -30.09
N VAL A 53 3.91 28.42 -30.89
CA VAL A 53 2.77 27.94 -31.69
C VAL A 53 1.89 26.95 -30.92
N HIS A 54 2.26 26.57 -29.70
CA HIS A 54 1.56 25.61 -28.82
C HIS A 54 1.10 26.30 -27.54
N MET A 55 0.10 25.73 -26.85
CA MET A 55 -0.38 26.26 -25.57
C MET A 55 0.46 25.69 -24.43
N ASP A 56 1.71 26.13 -24.39
CA ASP A 56 2.59 26.00 -23.23
C ASP A 56 2.70 27.38 -22.60
N THR A 57 2.00 27.56 -21.49
CA THR A 57 1.87 28.87 -20.85
C THR A 57 3.11 29.26 -20.06
N SER A 58 4.04 28.34 -19.81
CA SER A 58 5.39 28.61 -19.27
C SER A 58 6.31 29.26 -20.31
N ASP A 59 6.05 29.02 -21.60
CA ASP A 59 6.85 29.56 -22.71
C ASP A 59 6.48 31.01 -23.09
N VAL A 60 5.58 31.67 -22.35
CA VAL A 60 5.06 33.00 -22.69
C VAL A 60 5.59 34.04 -21.71
N GLY A 61 6.47 34.91 -22.20
CA GLY A 61 7.14 35.94 -21.41
C GLY A 61 6.48 37.32 -21.55
N PRO A 62 7.07 38.34 -20.89
CA PRO A 62 6.53 39.69 -20.92
C PRO A 62 6.42 40.25 -22.35
N GLY A 63 5.26 40.82 -22.69
CA GLY A 63 4.93 41.25 -24.06
C GLY A 63 4.63 40.11 -25.02
N GLY A 64 4.28 38.92 -24.50
CA GLY A 64 3.95 37.72 -25.28
C GLY A 64 5.13 37.10 -26.03
N GLN A 65 6.36 37.48 -25.70
CA GLN A 65 7.57 36.96 -26.35
C GLN A 65 7.77 35.48 -26.00
N ASP A 66 8.52 34.77 -26.84
CA ASP A 66 8.98 33.41 -26.55
C ASP A 66 9.89 33.42 -25.31
N TYR A 67 9.54 32.58 -24.34
CA TYR A 67 10.21 32.42 -23.05
C TYR A 67 10.62 30.97 -22.80
N SER A 68 10.63 30.13 -23.84
CA SER A 68 11.13 28.76 -23.75
C SER A 68 12.55 28.70 -23.20
N LEU A 69 12.77 27.71 -22.34
CA LEU A 69 13.99 27.42 -21.58
C LEU A 69 14.42 28.56 -20.64
N ASN A 70 13.52 29.49 -20.30
CA ASN A 70 13.81 30.55 -19.35
C ASN A 70 13.50 30.11 -17.91
N CYS A 71 14.57 29.88 -17.16
CA CYS A 71 14.50 29.40 -15.79
C CYS A 71 14.36 30.52 -14.74
N SER A 72 13.82 31.69 -15.12
CA SER A 72 13.59 32.83 -14.22
C SER A 72 12.11 33.21 -14.22
N PRO A 73 11.47 33.38 -13.04
CA PRO A 73 10.08 33.81 -12.94
C PRO A 73 9.80 35.06 -13.79
N ASP A 74 8.85 34.95 -14.72
CA ASP A 74 8.41 36.02 -15.62
C ASP A 74 7.61 37.14 -14.91
N GLY A 75 7.02 36.84 -13.75
CA GLY A 75 6.15 37.74 -12.98
C GLY A 75 4.74 37.92 -13.55
N ILE A 76 4.35 37.13 -14.54
CA ILE A 76 3.05 37.13 -15.20
C ILE A 76 2.07 36.33 -14.36
N LEU A 77 0.85 36.86 -14.21
CA LEU A 77 -0.26 36.14 -13.61
C LEU A 77 -1.27 35.76 -14.71
N PRO A 78 -1.32 34.49 -15.13
CA PRO A 78 -2.32 34.02 -16.06
C PRO A 78 -3.74 34.27 -15.54
N THR A 79 -4.71 34.35 -16.45
CA THR A 79 -6.12 34.44 -16.09
C THR A 79 -6.95 33.53 -16.99
N VAL A 80 -7.88 32.79 -16.39
CA VAL A 80 -8.85 31.98 -17.14
C VAL A 80 -10.21 32.69 -17.12
N GLU A 81 -10.74 33.03 -18.29
CA GLU A 81 -12.13 33.45 -18.43
C GLU A 81 -13.01 32.26 -18.77
N ILE A 82 -14.08 32.05 -18.01
CA ILE A 82 -15.09 31.03 -18.31
C ILE A 82 -16.44 31.73 -18.48
N THR A 83 -17.09 31.50 -19.62
CA THR A 83 -18.46 31.95 -19.87
C THR A 83 -19.42 30.78 -19.67
N ILE A 84 -20.29 30.86 -18.67
CA ILE A 84 -21.32 29.86 -18.36
C ILE A 84 -22.70 30.51 -18.45
N ASN A 85 -23.60 29.92 -19.23
CA ASN A 85 -24.96 30.45 -19.49
C ASN A 85 -24.96 31.94 -19.87
N GLY A 86 -23.96 32.36 -20.65
CA GLY A 86 -23.77 33.74 -21.11
C GLY A 86 -23.11 34.68 -20.09
N GLN A 87 -22.82 34.23 -18.87
CA GLN A 87 -22.11 35.02 -17.85
C GLN A 87 -20.63 34.67 -17.83
N THR A 88 -19.77 35.68 -17.98
CA THR A 88 -18.32 35.52 -17.97
C THR A 88 -17.74 35.81 -16.60
N THR A 89 -16.95 34.88 -16.09
CA THR A 89 -16.22 35.02 -14.82
C THR A 89 -14.73 34.85 -15.08
N PRO A 90 -13.88 35.82 -14.70
CA PRO A 90 -12.43 35.65 -14.72
C PRO A 90 -11.93 34.98 -13.44
N TYR A 91 -10.94 34.12 -13.59
CA TYR A 91 -10.19 33.47 -12.51
C TYR A 91 -8.72 33.80 -12.68
N THR A 92 -8.20 34.70 -11.86
CA THR A 92 -6.77 35.01 -11.84
C THR A 92 -6.01 33.86 -11.21
N ASP A 93 -4.98 33.39 -11.88
CA ASP A 93 -4.10 32.34 -11.40
C ASP A 93 -3.02 32.89 -10.47
N SER A 94 -3.45 33.46 -9.34
CA SER A 94 -2.54 33.97 -8.31
C SER A 94 -1.60 32.92 -7.72
N GLY A 95 -1.91 31.63 -7.91
CA GLY A 95 -1.07 30.50 -7.52
C GLY A 95 -0.07 30.08 -8.59
N GLN A 96 -0.14 30.66 -9.80
CA GLN A 96 0.70 30.37 -10.95
C GLN A 96 0.77 28.87 -11.29
N VAL A 97 -0.40 28.22 -11.30
CA VAL A 97 -0.57 26.81 -11.68
C VAL A 97 -0.35 26.61 -13.18
N LEU A 98 -0.84 27.54 -14.01
CA LEU A 98 -0.81 27.43 -15.46
C LEU A 98 0.59 27.67 -16.04
N ASN A 99 1.36 28.61 -15.49
CA ASN A 99 2.69 28.98 -15.97
C ASN A 99 3.81 28.53 -15.01
N THR A 100 3.55 27.56 -14.12
CA THR A 100 4.58 26.95 -13.26
C THR A 100 5.37 27.98 -12.42
N GLY A 101 4.71 29.03 -11.91
CA GLY A 101 5.39 30.11 -11.19
C GLY A 101 6.08 31.16 -12.07
N GLY A 102 5.78 31.16 -13.37
CA GLY A 102 6.46 31.98 -14.39
C GLY A 102 7.81 31.40 -14.80
N PHE A 103 8.02 30.12 -14.52
CA PHE A 103 9.27 29.40 -14.71
C PHE A 103 9.04 28.30 -15.74
N ASP A 104 9.87 28.23 -16.77
CA ASP A 104 9.80 27.10 -17.69
C ASP A 104 10.29 25.82 -16.99
N GLY A 105 9.35 24.90 -16.76
CA GLY A 105 9.60 23.64 -16.06
C GLY A 105 10.61 22.73 -16.78
N ALA A 106 10.86 22.93 -18.09
CA ALA A 106 11.81 22.17 -18.88
C ALA A 106 13.23 22.27 -18.29
N CYS A 107 13.51 23.37 -17.60
CA CYS A 107 14.76 23.61 -16.88
C CYS A 107 15.06 22.58 -15.77
N VAL A 108 14.03 21.95 -15.19
CA VAL A 108 14.17 21.01 -14.05
C VAL A 108 13.57 19.63 -14.32
N GLY A 109 13.00 19.41 -15.51
CA GLY A 109 12.52 18.11 -15.97
C GLY A 109 11.00 18.07 -16.14
N ASN A 110 10.30 17.31 -15.30
CA ASN A 110 8.87 17.08 -15.44
C ASN A 110 8.04 18.31 -15.04
N GLU A 111 7.30 18.87 -15.99
CA GLU A 111 6.43 20.04 -15.83
C GLU A 111 4.99 19.70 -15.43
N SER A 112 4.69 18.41 -15.30
CA SER A 112 3.33 17.98 -14.95
C SER A 112 2.98 18.42 -13.54
N THR A 113 1.90 19.19 -13.47
CA THR A 113 1.25 19.56 -12.22
C THR A 113 -0.05 18.76 -12.06
N GLN A 114 -0.32 18.28 -10.84
CA GLN A 114 -1.59 17.65 -10.52
C GLN A 114 -2.72 18.70 -10.59
N TRP A 115 -3.94 18.27 -10.94
CA TRP A 115 -5.14 19.11 -10.91
C TRP A 115 -5.19 20.00 -9.67
N THR A 116 -4.96 21.30 -9.87
CA THR A 116 -4.95 22.33 -8.83
C THR A 116 -5.97 23.40 -9.21
N ALA A 117 -6.75 23.86 -8.24
CA ALA A 117 -7.67 24.95 -8.48
C ALA A 117 -6.90 26.25 -8.81
N ILE A 118 -7.31 26.94 -9.87
CA ILE A 118 -6.73 28.23 -10.25
C ILE A 118 -6.69 29.19 -9.05
N GLY A 119 -5.55 29.87 -8.88
CA GLY A 119 -5.32 30.80 -7.78
C GLY A 119 -4.72 30.18 -6.51
N HIS A 120 -4.56 28.86 -6.45
CA HIS A 120 -3.89 28.16 -5.34
C HIS A 120 -2.51 27.68 -5.76
N ALA A 121 -1.56 27.63 -4.82
CA ALA A 121 -0.22 27.13 -5.10
C ALA A 121 -0.28 25.63 -5.53
N PRO A 122 0.41 25.24 -6.62
CA PRO A 122 0.41 23.86 -7.07
C PRO A 122 1.19 22.95 -6.13
N CYS A 123 0.67 21.75 -5.93
CA CYS A 123 1.32 20.71 -5.14
C CYS A 123 2.29 19.92 -6.01
N ASN A 124 3.46 20.53 -6.26
CA ASN A 124 4.47 19.98 -7.15
C ASN A 124 5.08 18.71 -6.59
N GLY A 125 5.02 17.62 -7.36
CA GLY A 125 5.56 16.32 -6.99
C GLY A 125 4.54 15.37 -6.36
N SER A 126 5.00 14.14 -6.12
CA SER A 126 4.17 13.07 -5.59
C SER A 126 4.95 12.21 -4.60
N LEU A 127 4.22 11.55 -3.71
CA LEU A 127 4.74 10.56 -2.79
C LEU A 127 4.02 9.24 -3.08
N PHE A 128 4.81 8.21 -3.34
CA PHE A 128 4.31 6.87 -3.62
C PHE A 128 5.00 5.85 -2.73
N SER A 129 4.23 5.20 -1.86
CA SER A 129 4.78 4.28 -0.87
C SER A 129 3.96 3.00 -0.73
N LEU A 130 4.62 1.93 -0.33
CA LEU A 130 4.02 0.66 0.04
C LEU A 130 4.12 0.42 1.55
N ALA A 131 3.06 -0.16 2.11
CA ALA A 131 2.96 -0.55 3.50
C ALA A 131 2.16 -1.86 3.69
N PRO A 132 2.38 -2.60 4.79
CA PRO A 132 3.44 -2.40 5.78
C PRO A 132 4.83 -2.69 5.20
N ALA A 133 5.88 -2.10 5.78
CA ALA A 133 7.27 -2.30 5.32
C ALA A 133 7.70 -3.78 5.38
N ALA A 134 7.26 -4.48 6.42
CA ALA A 134 7.45 -5.93 6.57
C ALA A 134 6.20 -6.56 7.20
N GLN A 135 5.92 -7.80 6.82
CA GLN A 135 4.88 -8.63 7.43
C GLN A 135 5.29 -10.10 7.36
N THR A 136 4.74 -10.92 8.26
CA THR A 136 5.00 -12.36 8.32
C THR A 136 3.68 -13.11 8.36
N HIS A 137 3.58 -14.17 7.55
CA HIS A 137 2.36 -14.92 7.32
C HIS A 137 2.65 -16.42 7.27
N GLY A 138 1.65 -17.24 7.60
CA GLY A 138 1.72 -18.68 7.39
C GLY A 138 1.60 -19.01 5.90
N VAL A 139 2.30 -20.05 5.42
CA VAL A 139 2.03 -20.56 4.06
C VAL A 139 0.55 -20.94 3.91
N GLY A 140 -0.02 -20.60 2.76
CA GLY A 140 -1.45 -20.78 2.44
C GLY A 140 -2.35 -19.63 2.88
N THR A 141 -1.83 -18.63 3.58
CA THR A 141 -2.61 -17.51 4.14
C THR A 141 -2.47 -16.27 3.26
N THR A 142 -3.29 -15.25 3.52
CA THR A 142 -3.33 -14.04 2.71
C THR A 142 -2.53 -12.91 3.34
N ALA A 143 -1.53 -12.42 2.61
CA ALA A 143 -0.85 -11.17 2.88
C ALA A 143 -1.50 -10.05 2.06
N THR A 144 -1.48 -8.83 2.60
CA THR A 144 -2.03 -7.63 1.94
C THR A 144 -0.98 -6.54 1.92
N ILE A 145 -0.77 -5.95 0.75
CA ILE A 145 0.12 -4.81 0.52
C ILE A 145 -0.75 -3.64 0.08
N ASN A 146 -0.61 -2.51 0.76
CA ASN A 146 -1.28 -1.27 0.43
C ASN A 146 -0.28 -0.31 -0.19
N ALA A 147 -0.63 0.24 -1.34
CA ALA A 147 0.05 1.37 -1.94
C ALA A 147 -0.70 2.65 -1.62
N THR A 148 0.01 3.69 -1.18
CA THR A 148 -0.53 5.02 -0.94
C THR A 148 0.12 5.99 -1.92
N PHE A 149 -0.71 6.75 -2.63
CA PHE A 149 -0.27 7.75 -3.60
C PHE A 149 -0.90 9.11 -3.29
N THR A 150 -0.05 10.09 -3.01
CA THR A 150 -0.44 11.47 -2.72
C THR A 150 0.39 12.45 -3.54
N ASN A 151 -0.09 13.69 -3.68
CA ASN A 151 0.78 14.78 -4.09
C ASN A 151 1.68 15.25 -2.92
N SER A 152 2.55 16.22 -3.16
CA SER A 152 3.46 16.77 -2.14
C SER A 152 2.77 17.54 -1.01
N CYS A 153 1.52 17.96 -1.19
CA CYS A 153 0.69 18.54 -0.14
C CYS A 153 -0.04 17.49 0.71
N GLY A 154 0.16 16.19 0.43
CA GLY A 154 -0.50 15.10 1.14
C GLY A 154 -1.94 14.85 0.69
N GLN A 155 -2.40 15.45 -0.41
CA GLN A 155 -3.73 15.15 -0.95
C GLN A 155 -3.71 13.80 -1.69
N PRO A 156 -4.71 12.93 -1.47
CA PRO A 156 -4.77 11.63 -2.11
C PRO A 156 -5.02 11.73 -3.60
N LEU A 157 -4.35 10.89 -4.37
CA LEU A 157 -4.52 10.79 -5.82
C LEU A 157 -5.32 9.53 -6.16
N SER A 158 -6.58 9.70 -6.53
CA SER A 158 -7.53 8.62 -6.80
C SER A 158 -7.53 8.19 -8.28
N ASN A 159 -8.06 6.99 -8.54
CA ASN A 159 -8.18 6.37 -9.87
C ASN A 159 -6.85 6.20 -10.62
N VAL A 160 -5.74 6.12 -9.89
CA VAL A 160 -4.40 5.89 -10.46
C VAL A 160 -4.13 4.39 -10.51
N ALA A 161 -3.82 3.87 -11.69
CA ALA A 161 -3.48 2.46 -11.87
C ALA A 161 -2.09 2.16 -11.29
N VAL A 162 -2.06 1.32 -10.26
CA VAL A 162 -0.85 0.85 -9.59
C VAL A 162 -0.54 -0.57 -10.01
N HIS A 163 0.70 -0.84 -10.42
CA HIS A 163 1.21 -2.17 -10.74
C HIS A 163 2.16 -2.67 -9.64
N PHE A 164 1.78 -3.74 -8.96
CA PHE A 164 2.56 -4.42 -7.92
C PHE A 164 3.33 -5.60 -8.53
N ALA A 165 4.58 -5.80 -8.13
CA ALA A 165 5.39 -6.93 -8.57
C ALA A 165 6.33 -7.43 -7.47
N ALA A 166 6.35 -8.77 -7.31
CA ALA A 166 7.36 -9.47 -6.53
C ALA A 166 8.67 -9.49 -7.32
N THR A 167 9.69 -8.79 -6.83
CA THR A 167 11.01 -8.71 -7.47
C THR A 167 11.92 -9.87 -7.07
N SER A 168 11.67 -10.51 -5.93
CA SER A 168 12.42 -11.67 -5.45
C SER A 168 11.60 -12.50 -4.47
N GLY A 169 12.09 -13.70 -4.14
CA GLY A 169 11.47 -14.61 -3.18
C GLY A 169 10.75 -15.79 -3.83
N PRO A 170 10.07 -16.63 -3.03
CA PRO A 170 9.33 -17.80 -3.53
C PRO A 170 8.26 -17.47 -4.57
N ASN A 171 7.73 -16.25 -4.58
CA ASN A 171 6.73 -15.78 -5.53
C ASN A 171 7.29 -14.74 -6.53
N ALA A 172 8.61 -14.73 -6.78
CA ALA A 172 9.22 -13.83 -7.76
C ALA A 172 8.49 -13.88 -9.12
N GLY A 173 8.23 -12.70 -9.70
CA GLY A 173 7.45 -12.56 -10.93
C GLY A 173 5.93 -12.53 -10.73
N ARG A 174 5.43 -12.78 -9.51
CA ARG A 174 4.02 -12.54 -9.19
C ARG A 174 3.70 -11.05 -9.29
N ALA A 175 2.68 -10.70 -10.04
CA ALA A 175 2.26 -9.31 -10.24
C ALA A 175 0.74 -9.15 -10.12
N GLY A 176 0.31 -7.90 -10.01
CA GLY A 176 -1.10 -7.53 -10.04
C GLY A 176 -1.29 -6.03 -10.16
N THR A 177 -2.49 -5.63 -10.56
CA THR A 177 -2.84 -4.22 -10.73
C THR A 177 -4.06 -3.85 -9.88
N SER A 178 -4.06 -2.64 -9.34
CA SER A 178 -5.20 -2.08 -8.61
C SER A 178 -5.23 -0.58 -8.77
N ALA A 179 -6.42 0.03 -8.80
CA ALA A 179 -6.56 1.48 -8.88
C ALA A 179 -6.64 2.09 -7.48
N THR A 180 -6.07 3.28 -7.29
CA THR A 180 -6.23 4.00 -6.02
C THR A 180 -7.68 4.43 -5.81
N ASN A 181 -8.18 4.28 -4.59
CA ASN A 181 -9.51 4.76 -4.20
C ASN A 181 -9.49 6.28 -3.89
N ALA A 182 -10.61 6.82 -3.39
CA ALA A 182 -10.74 8.23 -3.01
C ALA A 182 -9.73 8.70 -1.95
N ASN A 183 -9.18 7.79 -1.15
CA ASN A 183 -8.14 8.06 -0.16
C ASN A 183 -6.72 7.84 -0.71
N GLY A 184 -6.56 7.66 -2.03
CA GLY A 184 -5.26 7.46 -2.66
C GLY A 184 -4.64 6.09 -2.38
N VAL A 185 -5.45 5.11 -1.96
CA VAL A 185 -4.97 3.78 -1.58
C VAL A 185 -5.37 2.73 -2.62
N ALA A 186 -4.39 1.98 -3.12
CA ALA A 186 -4.60 0.76 -3.91
C ALA A 186 -4.14 -0.45 -3.09
N THR A 187 -4.91 -1.53 -3.11
CA THR A 187 -4.62 -2.74 -2.32
C THR A 187 -4.35 -3.93 -3.22
N PHE A 188 -3.33 -4.71 -2.87
CA PHE A 188 -2.99 -5.98 -3.51
C PHE A 188 -2.84 -7.08 -2.44
N SER A 189 -3.59 -8.17 -2.61
CA SER A 189 -3.56 -9.31 -1.68
C SER A 189 -3.14 -10.59 -2.40
N TYR A 190 -2.35 -11.41 -1.71
CA TYR A 190 -1.74 -12.58 -2.31
C TYR A 190 -1.38 -13.64 -1.26
N THR A 191 -1.13 -14.87 -1.71
CA THR A 191 -0.79 -16.03 -0.87
C THR A 191 0.47 -16.72 -1.40
N SER A 192 1.20 -17.44 -0.54
CA SER A 192 2.31 -18.32 -0.94
C SER A 192 2.10 -19.74 -0.45
N GLN A 193 2.50 -20.72 -1.23
CA GLN A 193 2.57 -22.14 -0.80
C GLN A 193 3.98 -22.55 -0.36
N VAL A 194 4.96 -21.66 -0.50
CA VAL A 194 6.37 -21.94 -0.27
C VAL A 194 6.91 -20.98 0.77
N VAL A 195 7.65 -21.52 1.73
CA VAL A 195 8.34 -20.72 2.76
C VAL A 195 9.42 -19.85 2.13
N GLY A 196 9.67 -18.70 2.73
CA GLY A 196 10.67 -17.74 2.26
C GLY A 196 10.14 -16.32 2.25
N THR A 197 11.00 -15.38 1.91
CA THR A 197 10.67 -13.95 1.93
C THR A 197 10.53 -13.43 0.52
N ASP A 198 9.35 -12.90 0.19
CA ASP A 198 9.13 -12.12 -1.01
C ASP A 198 9.51 -10.66 -0.77
N THR A 199 10.06 -10.02 -1.80
CA THR A 199 10.23 -8.55 -1.84
C THR A 199 9.36 -8.01 -2.96
N PHE A 200 8.58 -6.98 -2.65
CA PHE A 200 7.69 -6.31 -3.59
C PHE A 200 8.08 -4.86 -3.79
N HIS A 201 7.95 -4.40 -5.03
CA HIS A 201 7.81 -2.99 -5.37
C HIS A 201 6.47 -2.78 -6.07
N ALA A 202 6.04 -1.52 -6.13
CA ALA A 202 4.98 -1.10 -7.01
C ALA A 202 5.46 0.03 -7.92
N SER A 203 4.75 0.21 -9.01
CA SER A 203 5.03 1.25 -10.00
C SER A 203 3.73 1.86 -10.52
N ILE A 204 3.82 3.14 -10.87
CA ILE A 204 2.79 3.88 -11.59
C ILE A 204 3.48 4.39 -12.86
N THR A 205 2.89 4.14 -14.03
CA THR A 205 3.42 4.63 -15.31
C THR A 205 2.39 5.53 -15.97
N ASN A 206 2.82 6.72 -16.38
CA ASN A 206 2.04 7.66 -17.16
C ASN A 206 2.81 8.05 -18.44
N THR A 207 2.30 9.02 -19.20
CA THR A 207 2.93 9.52 -20.43
C THR A 207 4.30 10.15 -20.23
N VAL A 208 4.62 10.59 -19.00
CA VAL A 208 5.85 11.32 -18.68
C VAL A 208 6.92 10.41 -18.05
N GLY A 209 6.51 9.26 -17.49
CA GLY A 209 7.45 8.26 -17.01
C GLY A 209 6.86 7.30 -15.98
N THR A 210 7.76 6.64 -15.25
CA THR A 210 7.42 5.66 -14.23
C THR A 210 7.89 6.13 -12.85
N ILE A 211 6.97 6.12 -11.89
CA ILE A 211 7.25 6.34 -10.46
C ILE A 211 7.30 4.98 -9.79
N THR A 212 8.35 4.71 -9.01
CA THR A 212 8.55 3.44 -8.29
C THR A 212 8.47 3.67 -6.79
N SER A 213 7.85 2.74 -6.04
CA SER A 213 7.71 2.81 -4.59
C SER A 213 8.97 2.34 -3.85
N ASN A 214 8.98 2.54 -2.52
CA ASN A 214 9.85 1.76 -1.62
C ASN A 214 9.57 0.25 -1.72
N PRO A 215 10.55 -0.61 -1.39
CA PRO A 215 10.33 -2.04 -1.25
C PRO A 215 9.52 -2.35 0.01
N VAL A 216 8.79 -3.48 -0.01
CA VAL A 216 8.23 -4.13 1.18
C VAL A 216 8.50 -5.63 1.15
N THR A 217 8.55 -6.26 2.31
CA THR A 217 8.81 -7.70 2.42
C THR A 217 7.66 -8.47 3.05
N VAL A 218 7.38 -9.66 2.52
CA VAL A 218 6.42 -10.60 3.09
C VAL A 218 7.13 -11.92 3.34
N THR A 219 7.26 -12.31 4.60
CA THR A 219 7.91 -13.57 4.99
C THR A 219 6.87 -14.65 5.22
N TRP A 220 7.02 -15.77 4.51
CA TRP A 220 6.17 -16.94 4.63
C TRP A 220 6.84 -17.99 5.51
N VAL A 221 6.17 -18.35 6.60
CA VAL A 221 6.62 -19.38 7.55
C VAL A 221 5.69 -20.57 7.52
N ALA A 222 6.23 -21.76 7.83
CA ALA A 222 5.41 -22.94 8.03
C ALA A 222 5.03 -23.06 9.51
N PHE A 223 3.74 -23.20 9.81
CA PHE A 223 3.28 -23.66 11.12
C PHE A 223 3.19 -25.20 11.13
N ALA A 224 2.45 -25.79 12.07
CA ALA A 224 2.23 -27.23 12.10
C ALA A 224 1.45 -27.66 10.84
N PRO A 225 1.93 -28.67 10.08
CA PRO A 225 1.23 -29.12 8.89
C PRO A 225 -0.20 -29.60 9.22
N GLY A 226 -1.20 -29.11 8.48
CA GLY A 226 -2.61 -29.48 8.71
C GLY A 226 -3.47 -28.41 9.39
N GLY A 227 -2.95 -27.19 9.58
CA GLY A 227 -3.78 -26.02 9.93
C GLY A 227 -3.82 -25.64 11.41
N GLY A 228 -2.68 -25.73 12.10
CA GLY A 228 -2.52 -25.32 13.50
C GLY A 228 -1.08 -24.99 13.83
N ALA A 229 -0.76 -24.78 15.10
CA ALA A 229 0.58 -24.51 15.58
C ALA A 229 0.96 -25.30 16.83
N PHE A 230 2.25 -25.61 16.93
CA PHE A 230 2.80 -26.06 18.19
C PHE A 230 2.94 -24.89 19.16
N VAL A 231 2.92 -25.20 20.45
CA VAL A 231 2.84 -24.21 21.53
C VAL A 231 4.02 -24.38 22.48
N ILE A 232 4.60 -23.26 22.92
CA ILE A 232 5.49 -23.18 24.08
C ILE A 232 4.94 -22.16 25.08
N SER A 233 5.42 -22.24 26.32
CA SER A 233 5.12 -21.23 27.35
C SER A 233 5.99 -19.98 27.18
N ASP A 234 5.47 -18.86 27.66
CA ASP A 234 6.13 -17.56 27.78
C ASP A 234 7.51 -17.65 28.46
N LEU A 235 7.66 -18.49 29.50
CA LEU A 235 8.94 -18.68 30.17
C LEU A 235 10.00 -19.42 29.33
N LYS A 236 9.60 -20.10 28.25
CA LYS A 236 10.52 -20.72 27.30
C LYS A 236 10.84 -19.83 26.10
N ASP A 237 10.17 -18.69 25.98
CA ASP A 237 10.47 -17.71 24.95
C ASP A 237 11.75 -16.94 25.29
N VAL A 238 12.88 -17.61 25.08
CA VAL A 238 14.22 -17.09 25.27
C VAL A 238 15.00 -17.29 23.97
N SER A 239 15.50 -16.21 23.38
CA SER A 239 16.29 -16.27 22.16
C SER A 239 17.48 -17.22 22.30
N GLY A 240 17.66 -18.14 21.34
CA GLY A 240 18.67 -19.20 21.38
C GLY A 240 18.37 -20.32 22.40
N GLY A 241 17.27 -20.23 23.14
CA GLY A 241 16.84 -21.21 24.14
C GLY A 241 16.36 -22.52 23.52
N SER A 242 16.50 -23.59 24.29
CA SER A 242 15.94 -24.90 23.92
C SER A 242 14.47 -25.00 24.34
N VAL A 243 13.64 -25.53 23.46
CA VAL A 243 12.18 -25.62 23.63
C VAL A 243 11.68 -27.07 23.59
N TYR A 244 10.62 -27.34 24.34
CA TYR A 244 9.87 -28.60 24.35
C TYR A 244 8.45 -28.33 23.84
N TRP A 245 8.27 -28.29 22.52
CA TRP A 245 7.02 -27.85 21.90
C TRP A 245 6.01 -29.00 21.69
N TRP A 246 6.40 -30.26 21.93
CA TRP A 246 5.48 -31.41 21.85
C TRP A 246 5.86 -32.57 22.78
N GLY A 247 4.87 -33.19 23.43
CA GLY A 247 5.00 -34.52 24.01
C GLY A 247 4.18 -34.77 25.28
N ALA A 248 4.26 -36.01 25.81
CA ALA A 248 3.45 -36.49 26.93
C ALA A 248 3.60 -35.64 28.19
N GLN A 249 4.80 -35.11 28.42
CA GLN A 249 5.16 -34.32 29.60
C GLN A 249 5.21 -32.81 29.32
N TRP A 250 4.61 -32.33 28.22
CA TRP A 250 4.61 -30.91 27.85
C TRP A 250 4.23 -30.02 29.03
N TRP A 251 3.09 -30.32 29.67
CA TRP A 251 2.57 -29.57 30.81
C TRP A 251 3.50 -29.47 32.04
N LYS A 252 4.50 -30.35 32.16
CA LYS A 252 5.50 -30.30 33.25
C LYS A 252 6.78 -29.58 32.83
N ASN A 253 7.19 -29.79 31.58
CA ASN A 253 8.47 -29.32 31.03
C ASN A 253 8.39 -27.84 30.59
N ASP A 254 7.20 -27.39 30.22
CA ASP A 254 6.88 -26.04 29.76
C ASP A 254 5.94 -25.37 30.77
N ARG A 255 6.53 -24.67 31.75
CA ARG A 255 5.80 -24.03 32.85
C ARG A 255 5.58 -22.56 32.53
N PHE A 256 4.47 -22.02 33.03
CA PHE A 256 4.16 -20.59 32.96
C PHE A 256 4.45 -19.93 34.30
N ASN A 257 4.55 -18.60 34.31
CA ASN A 257 4.49 -17.84 35.56
C ASN A 257 3.20 -18.09 36.35
N SER A 258 2.10 -18.35 35.64
CA SER A 258 0.78 -18.65 36.22
C SER A 258 0.61 -20.09 36.72
N GLY A 259 1.63 -20.94 36.57
CA GLY A 259 1.61 -22.34 36.99
C GLY A 259 1.75 -23.33 35.83
N LEU A 260 1.11 -24.50 35.97
CA LEU A 260 1.18 -25.57 34.98
C LEU A 260 -0.05 -25.54 34.06
N ALA A 261 0.14 -25.86 32.79
CA ALA A 261 -0.97 -26.12 31.89
C ALA A 261 -1.75 -27.39 32.30
N PRO A 262 -2.98 -27.57 31.78
CA PRO A 262 -3.72 -28.82 31.95
C PRO A 262 -2.89 -30.02 31.52
N ALA A 263 -2.80 -31.05 32.38
CA ALA A 263 -1.95 -32.23 32.13
C ALA A 263 -2.27 -32.98 30.84
N SER A 264 -3.49 -32.80 30.32
CA SER A 264 -3.94 -33.37 29.06
C SER A 264 -3.45 -32.62 27.82
N PHE A 265 -2.95 -31.38 27.92
CA PHE A 265 -2.37 -30.67 26.78
C PHE A 265 -0.98 -31.20 26.43
N LYS A 266 -0.69 -31.31 25.13
CA LYS A 266 0.54 -31.94 24.59
C LYS A 266 1.38 -31.01 23.71
N GLY A 267 0.96 -29.75 23.56
CA GLY A 267 1.72 -28.73 22.83
C GLY A 267 1.23 -28.46 21.40
N LEU A 268 0.03 -28.90 20.99
CA LEU A 268 -0.52 -28.64 19.66
C LEU A 268 -1.91 -28.01 19.74
N GLU A 269 -2.08 -26.86 19.09
CA GLU A 269 -3.38 -26.29 18.77
C GLU A 269 -3.71 -26.48 17.29
N LEU A 270 -5.00 -26.50 16.95
CA LEU A 270 -5.49 -26.80 15.60
C LEU A 270 -6.77 -26.01 15.25
N SER A 271 -7.01 -24.92 15.97
CA SER A 271 -8.13 -24.00 15.70
C SER A 271 -7.74 -22.89 14.74
N ASN A 272 -6.44 -22.66 14.56
CA ASN A 272 -5.94 -21.51 13.84
C ASN A 272 -4.92 -21.91 12.77
N ALA A 273 -5.37 -21.93 11.51
CA ALA A 273 -4.49 -22.22 10.37
C ALA A 273 -3.44 -21.13 10.11
N SER A 274 -3.64 -19.93 10.68
CA SER A 274 -2.73 -18.80 10.57
C SER A 274 -2.74 -18.05 11.90
N PRO A 275 -1.91 -18.44 12.88
CA PRO A 275 -1.82 -17.76 14.17
C PRO A 275 -1.14 -16.39 14.09
N TRP A 276 -1.68 -15.39 14.80
CA TRP A 276 -1.19 -14.01 14.88
C TRP A 276 -1.12 -13.59 16.35
N CYS A 277 -0.15 -12.75 16.71
CA CYS A 277 -0.06 -12.24 18.07
C CYS A 277 -1.31 -11.45 18.50
N GLY A 278 -1.71 -11.63 19.76
CA GLY A 278 -2.93 -11.06 20.34
C GLY A 278 -4.20 -11.90 20.12
N GLN A 279 -4.12 -13.02 19.39
CA GLN A 279 -5.25 -13.94 19.25
C GLN A 279 -5.32 -14.98 20.37
N THR A 280 -6.37 -15.79 20.33
CA THR A 280 -6.54 -16.99 21.17
C THR A 280 -6.68 -18.22 20.28
N TRP A 281 -6.47 -19.39 20.87
CA TRP A 281 -6.62 -20.67 20.19
C TRP A 281 -7.36 -21.66 21.08
N THR A 282 -7.86 -22.71 20.45
CA THR A 282 -8.49 -23.85 21.12
C THR A 282 -8.01 -25.17 20.55
N THR A 283 -8.12 -26.23 21.35
CA THR A 283 -7.79 -27.59 20.95
C THR A 283 -8.50 -28.61 21.84
N GLN A 284 -8.33 -29.89 21.52
CA GLN A 284 -8.82 -31.01 22.33
C GLN A 284 -7.69 -31.63 23.17
N PRO A 285 -8.01 -32.52 24.12
CA PRO A 285 -7.00 -33.09 25.01
C PRO A 285 -6.26 -34.27 24.36
N GLY A 286 -5.02 -34.50 24.79
CA GLY A 286 -4.25 -35.69 24.47
C GLY A 286 -3.69 -35.66 23.06
N ASN A 287 -3.98 -36.71 22.28
CA ASN A 287 -3.57 -36.84 20.88
C ASN A 287 -4.67 -36.37 19.91
N SER A 288 -5.70 -35.69 20.44
CA SER A 288 -6.78 -35.13 19.68
C SER A 288 -6.65 -33.61 19.72
N PRO A 289 -6.69 -32.92 18.58
CA PRO A 289 -6.66 -33.47 17.22
C PRO A 289 -5.30 -34.11 16.88
N HIS A 290 -5.31 -34.97 15.85
CA HIS A 290 -4.15 -35.81 15.50
C HIS A 290 -2.94 -34.95 15.10
N PRO A 291 -1.76 -35.17 15.71
CA PRO A 291 -0.58 -34.40 15.38
C PRO A 291 -0.06 -34.71 13.97
N PRO A 292 0.65 -33.76 13.34
CA PRO A 292 1.20 -33.93 12.00
C PRO A 292 2.15 -35.13 11.93
N LYS A 293 2.11 -35.90 10.83
CA LYS A 293 3.02 -37.05 10.62
C LYS A 293 4.49 -36.66 10.66
N THR A 294 4.81 -35.50 10.11
CA THR A 294 6.16 -34.92 10.07
C THR A 294 6.08 -33.43 10.39
N VAL A 295 7.21 -32.85 10.78
CA VAL A 295 7.34 -31.41 11.01
C VAL A 295 8.46 -30.85 10.13
N PRO A 296 8.39 -29.58 9.71
CA PRO A 296 9.48 -28.90 9.04
C PRO A 296 10.74 -28.81 9.92
N SER A 297 11.92 -28.68 9.30
CA SER A 297 13.18 -28.39 10.00
C SER A 297 13.21 -27.00 10.64
N MET A 298 12.37 -26.09 10.14
CA MET A 298 12.15 -24.73 10.63
C MET A 298 10.65 -24.45 10.61
N MET A 299 10.04 -24.18 11.76
CA MET A 299 8.59 -23.94 11.85
C MET A 299 8.25 -22.89 12.90
N ALA A 300 7.17 -22.16 12.66
CA ALA A 300 6.64 -21.17 13.58
C ALA A 300 5.87 -21.87 14.70
N VAL A 301 6.15 -21.44 15.92
CA VAL A 301 5.60 -21.99 17.17
C VAL A 301 5.02 -20.81 17.93
N ILE A 302 3.78 -20.96 18.39
CA ILE A 302 3.12 -19.92 19.16
C ILE A 302 3.57 -19.97 20.62
N VAL A 303 3.61 -18.81 21.25
CA VAL A 303 3.93 -18.64 22.66
C VAL A 303 2.64 -18.26 23.38
N SER A 304 2.29 -19.02 24.42
CA SER A 304 1.17 -18.70 25.30
C SER A 304 1.69 -18.20 26.64
N SER A 305 0.94 -17.32 27.31
CA SER A 305 1.19 -16.94 28.71
C SER A 305 0.25 -17.68 29.68
N HIS A 306 -0.84 -18.23 29.16
CA HIS A 306 -1.77 -19.02 29.95
C HIS A 306 -2.54 -20.04 29.11
N ILE A 307 -2.80 -21.22 29.70
CA ILE A 307 -3.61 -22.27 29.08
C ILE A 307 -4.61 -22.80 30.11
N THR A 308 -5.89 -22.82 29.74
CA THR A 308 -6.99 -23.34 30.56
C THR A 308 -7.68 -24.53 29.91
N LYS A 309 -8.51 -25.22 30.69
CA LYS A 309 -9.39 -26.29 30.19
C LYS A 309 -10.78 -26.16 30.78
N ARG A 310 -11.80 -26.21 29.93
CA ARG A 310 -13.22 -26.30 30.33
C ARG A 310 -13.88 -27.46 29.59
N GLY A 311 -14.23 -28.51 30.33
CA GLY A 311 -14.73 -29.76 29.72
C GLY A 311 -13.68 -30.35 28.76
N PRO A 312 -14.05 -30.65 27.49
CA PRO A 312 -13.10 -31.18 26.51
C PRO A 312 -12.27 -30.09 25.82
N VAL A 313 -12.58 -28.81 25.99
CA VAL A 313 -11.90 -27.72 25.27
C VAL A 313 -10.73 -27.20 26.11
N ILE A 314 -9.56 -27.15 25.49
CA ILE A 314 -8.37 -26.47 26.01
C ILE A 314 -8.22 -25.17 25.22
N SER A 315 -7.89 -24.08 25.90
CA SER A 315 -7.76 -22.75 25.29
C SER A 315 -6.53 -22.04 25.81
N GLY A 316 -5.91 -21.22 24.96
CA GLY A 316 -4.78 -20.37 25.33
C GLY A 316 -4.73 -19.09 24.50
N ASP A 317 -3.80 -18.22 24.85
CA ASP A 317 -3.50 -16.97 24.17
C ASP A 317 -2.27 -17.12 23.26
N ILE A 318 -2.08 -16.15 22.36
CA ILE A 318 -0.89 -16.03 21.52
C ILE A 318 -0.25 -14.69 21.87
N VAL A 319 0.75 -14.73 22.75
CA VAL A 319 1.47 -13.50 23.14
C VAL A 319 2.59 -13.19 22.17
N HIS A 320 3.34 -14.21 21.73
CA HIS A 320 4.40 -14.13 20.72
C HIS A 320 4.30 -15.31 19.74
N ILE A 321 5.04 -15.25 18.64
CA ILE A 321 5.29 -16.33 17.69
C ILE A 321 6.80 -16.37 17.42
N VAL A 322 7.39 -17.52 17.70
CA VAL A 322 8.82 -17.74 17.53
C VAL A 322 9.11 -18.68 16.37
N MET A 323 10.26 -18.46 15.74
CA MET A 323 10.80 -19.37 14.75
C MET A 323 11.67 -20.42 15.43
N VAL A 324 11.33 -21.70 15.28
CA VAL A 324 12.04 -22.81 15.91
C VAL A 324 12.73 -23.67 14.87
N ARG A 325 14.04 -23.87 15.04
CA ARG A 325 14.79 -24.94 14.37
C ARG A 325 14.53 -26.25 15.10
N THR A 326 13.89 -27.20 14.44
CA THR A 326 13.47 -28.45 15.06
C THR A 326 14.65 -29.42 15.19
N ASN A 327 14.70 -30.13 16.31
CA ASN A 327 15.64 -31.23 16.50
C ASN A 327 15.05 -32.53 15.95
N PRO A 328 15.88 -33.48 15.47
CA PRO A 328 15.44 -34.84 15.19
C PRO A 328 14.79 -35.50 16.43
N GLY A 329 13.90 -36.47 16.19
CA GLY A 329 13.30 -37.29 17.25
C GLY A 329 11.80 -37.09 17.50
N TYR A 330 11.18 -36.08 16.86
CA TYR A 330 9.73 -35.94 16.85
C TYR A 330 9.03 -37.17 16.26
N GLY A 331 7.89 -37.55 16.83
CA GLY A 331 6.96 -38.48 16.22
C GLY A 331 5.50 -38.04 16.46
N PRO A 332 4.55 -38.47 15.61
CA PRO A 332 3.13 -38.10 15.68
C PRO A 332 2.38 -38.80 16.82
N ASN A 333 3.04 -38.96 17.97
CA ASN A 333 2.43 -39.42 19.20
C ASN A 333 3.20 -38.84 20.40
N PRO A 334 2.56 -38.66 21.57
CA PRO A 334 3.18 -37.96 22.69
C PRO A 334 4.40 -38.68 23.31
N GLY A 335 4.66 -39.94 22.95
CA GLY A 335 5.84 -40.69 23.40
C GLY A 335 7.15 -40.24 22.75
N HIS A 336 7.08 -39.52 21.63
CA HIS A 336 8.24 -39.03 20.89
C HIS A 336 8.26 -37.50 20.90
N PRO A 337 9.05 -36.87 21.79
CA PRO A 337 8.96 -35.44 22.03
C PRO A 337 9.44 -34.62 20.84
N GLY A 338 8.79 -33.47 20.65
CA GLY A 338 9.27 -32.41 19.78
C GLY A 338 10.12 -31.42 20.57
N THR A 339 11.37 -31.24 20.16
CA THR A 339 12.28 -30.26 20.75
C THR A 339 12.94 -29.42 19.67
N GLY A 340 13.57 -28.32 20.07
CA GLY A 340 14.25 -27.45 19.12
C GLY A 340 14.93 -26.28 19.80
N THR A 341 15.36 -25.33 18.99
CA THR A 341 15.98 -24.08 19.43
C THR A 341 15.25 -22.89 18.81
N ILE A 342 14.97 -21.86 19.63
CA ILE A 342 14.44 -20.59 19.12
C ILE A 342 15.55 -19.87 18.37
N VAL A 343 15.28 -19.52 17.10
CA VAL A 343 16.24 -18.85 16.20
C VAL A 343 15.79 -17.46 15.77
N GLY A 344 14.59 -17.04 16.18
CA GLY A 344 14.07 -15.70 15.94
C GLY A 344 12.67 -15.52 16.50
N GLN A 345 12.25 -14.27 16.64
CA GLN A 345 10.91 -13.86 17.03
C GLN A 345 10.25 -13.16 15.85
N ILE A 346 8.97 -13.44 15.61
CA ILE A 346 8.18 -12.88 14.49
C ILE A 346 7.37 -11.69 14.98
N CYS A 347 6.64 -11.94 16.05
CA CYS A 347 6.04 -11.04 16.99
C CYS A 347 6.18 -11.75 18.35
#